data_AF-A0A9R1S0B2-F1
#
_entry.id   AF-A0A9R1S0B2-F1
#
_cell.length_a   1.000
_cell.length_b   1.000
_cell.length_c   1.000
_cell.angle_alpha   90.00
_cell.angle_beta   90.00
_cell.angle_gamma   90.00
#
_symmetry.space_group_name_H-M   'P 1'
#
loop_
_entity.id
_entity.type
_entity.pdbx_description
1 polymer ?
#
loop_
_entity_poly.entity_id
_entity_poly.type
_entity_poly.pdbx_seq_one_letter_code
_entity_poly.pdbx_strand_id
1 'polypeptide(L)'
;MEMVHKVRPGDQKSVHPKNYSASTNGMKPLTRKEWTAIGGYNAFLATKLPPEHRIYDPDEETVDSGMSTFLTAFPRGFAIEVLDVYSGPPRVAFKFRHWGYMEGPFKGHPPHGQRVEFFGVCIFHVDEEMKVEKAEYFYERGNFLASFLSAPAAAAATSASGCPVMRGN
;
A
#
# COMPACT_ATOMS: atom_id res chain seq x y z
N MET A 1 6.98 4.52 10.39
CA MET A 1 7.14 5.91 9.88
C MET A 1 6.78 6.93 10.96
N GLU A 2 7.39 8.13 11.01
CA GLU A 2 7.20 9.08 12.12
C GLU A 2 5.75 9.49 12.35
N MET A 3 4.96 9.69 11.28
CA MET A 3 3.57 10.14 11.38
C MET A 3 2.65 9.20 12.18
N VAL A 4 2.98 7.92 12.27
CA VAL A 4 2.17 6.89 12.96
C VAL A 4 2.78 6.40 14.27
N HIS A 5 4.07 6.60 14.51
CA HIS A 5 4.75 6.13 15.74
C HIS A 5 5.19 7.25 16.69
N LYS A 6 5.11 8.53 16.28
CA LYS A 6 5.32 9.67 17.18
C LYS A 6 3.98 10.13 17.72
N VAL A 7 3.76 9.92 19.02
CA VAL A 7 2.51 10.30 19.72
C VAL A 7 2.26 11.81 19.61
N ARG A 8 3.30 12.63 19.79
CA ARG A 8 3.19 14.08 19.71
C ARG A 8 3.59 14.56 18.32
N PRO A 9 2.73 15.31 17.61
CA PRO A 9 3.06 15.94 16.33
C PRO A 9 4.39 16.72 16.32
N GLY A 10 4.70 17.44 17.40
CA GLY A 10 5.93 18.23 17.52
C GLY A 10 7.22 17.40 17.58
N ASP A 11 7.13 16.09 17.81
CA ASP A 11 8.31 15.20 17.79
C ASP A 11 8.66 14.73 16.37
N GLN A 12 7.82 15.04 15.37
CA GLN A 12 8.06 14.71 13.98
C GLN A 12 9.10 15.68 13.39
N LYS A 13 10.13 15.12 12.77
CA LYS A 13 11.26 15.88 12.23
C LYS A 13 11.24 15.97 10.71
N SER A 14 10.55 15.07 10.02
CA SER A 14 10.60 15.00 8.55
C SER A 14 9.55 15.87 7.83
N VAL A 15 8.45 16.22 8.49
CA VAL A 15 7.33 16.95 7.87
C VAL A 15 7.16 18.32 8.50
N HIS A 16 6.74 19.30 7.70
CA HIS A 16 6.47 20.64 8.19
C HIS A 16 5.20 20.61 9.07
N PRO A 17 5.22 21.18 10.30
CA PRO A 17 4.19 20.92 11.30
C PRO A 17 2.81 21.51 10.96
N LYS A 18 2.75 22.54 10.12
CA LYS A 18 1.50 23.25 9.77
C LYS A 18 1.09 23.03 8.31
N ASN A 19 2.00 23.28 7.39
CA ASN A 19 1.77 23.26 5.94
C ASN A 19 1.75 21.87 5.29
N TYR A 20 2.00 20.78 6.03
CA TYR A 20 2.09 19.45 5.42
C TYR A 20 0.78 19.01 4.73
N SER A 21 0.92 18.59 3.47
CA SER A 21 -0.11 17.93 2.68
C SER A 21 0.43 16.75 1.88
N ALA A 22 -0.43 15.79 1.55
CA ALA A 22 -0.07 14.65 0.72
C ALA A 22 -1.17 14.29 -0.28
N SER A 23 -0.78 13.87 -1.48
CA SER A 23 -1.70 13.37 -2.53
C SER A 23 -1.20 12.06 -3.12
N THR A 24 -2.15 11.24 -3.58
CA THR A 24 -1.86 9.98 -4.28
C THR A 24 -2.48 10.02 -5.67
N ASN A 25 -1.71 9.70 -6.71
CA ASN A 25 -2.16 9.53 -8.09
C ASN A 25 -3.00 10.70 -8.63
N GLY A 26 -2.60 11.94 -8.30
CA GLY A 26 -3.29 13.16 -8.75
C GLY A 26 -4.63 13.45 -8.06
N MET A 27 -4.99 12.71 -7.00
CA MET A 27 -6.16 13.00 -6.18
C MET A 27 -5.98 14.29 -5.38
N LYS A 28 -7.08 14.82 -4.82
CA LYS A 28 -7.07 16.01 -3.96
C LYS A 28 -6.01 15.84 -2.85
N PRO A 29 -5.09 16.80 -2.68
CA PRO A 29 -4.17 16.79 -1.55
C PRO A 29 -4.96 16.83 -0.23
N LEU A 30 -4.57 15.94 0.69
CA LEU A 30 -5.09 15.90 2.05
C LEU A 30 -4.13 16.64 2.97
N THR A 31 -4.67 17.51 3.81
CA THR A 31 -3.93 18.11 4.92
C THR A 31 -3.53 17.04 5.93
N ARG A 32 -2.56 17.35 6.79
CA ARG A 32 -2.18 16.49 7.92
C ARG A 32 -3.37 16.00 8.76
N LYS A 33 -4.33 16.89 9.04
CA LYS A 33 -5.52 16.58 9.85
C LYS A 33 -6.41 15.58 9.11
N GLU A 34 -6.70 15.83 7.84
CA GLU A 34 -7.49 14.92 7.01
C GLU A 34 -6.80 13.55 6.91
N TRP A 35 -5.51 13.52 6.54
CA TRP A 35 -4.73 12.28 6.39
C TRP A 35 -4.73 11.43 7.67
N THR A 36 -4.61 12.05 8.84
CA THR A 36 -4.64 11.33 10.12
C THR A 36 -6.03 10.77 10.40
N ALA A 37 -7.10 11.49 10.02
CA ALA A 37 -8.48 11.06 10.24
C ALA A 37 -8.90 9.88 9.36
N ILE A 38 -8.49 9.87 8.07
CA ILE A 38 -8.76 8.74 7.15
C ILE A 38 -7.82 7.56 7.39
N GLY A 39 -6.58 7.80 7.84
CA GLY A 39 -5.56 6.77 8.02
C GLY A 39 -4.71 6.53 6.78
N GLY A 40 -3.46 6.11 6.99
CA GLY A 40 -2.46 6.02 5.92
C GLY A 40 -2.83 5.05 4.80
N TYR A 41 -3.26 3.82 5.13
CA TYR A 41 -3.63 2.82 4.12
C TYR A 41 -4.81 3.28 3.26
N ASN A 42 -5.84 3.84 3.87
CA ASN A 42 -7.01 4.38 3.16
C ASN A 42 -6.63 5.56 2.25
N ALA A 43 -5.80 6.49 2.73
CA ALA A 43 -5.34 7.63 1.94
C ALA A 43 -4.44 7.22 0.75
N PHE A 44 -3.58 6.20 0.96
CA PHE A 44 -2.73 5.64 -0.09
C PHE A 44 -3.57 4.83 -1.12
N LEU A 45 -4.58 4.09 -0.67
CA LEU A 45 -5.38 3.25 -1.56
C LEU A 45 -6.65 3.92 -2.08
N ALA A 46 -6.90 5.19 -1.73
CA ALA A 46 -8.04 6.01 -2.15
C ALA A 46 -8.30 5.91 -3.65
N THR A 47 -9.48 5.46 -4.07
CA THR A 47 -9.79 5.11 -5.46
C THR A 47 -11.09 5.72 -5.95
N LYS A 48 -11.23 5.85 -7.27
CA LYS A 48 -12.49 6.20 -7.96
C LYS A 48 -13.17 4.99 -8.60
N LEU A 49 -12.59 3.79 -8.43
CA LEU A 49 -13.21 2.56 -8.93
C LEU A 49 -14.60 2.39 -8.30
N PRO A 50 -15.60 1.88 -9.03
CA PRO A 50 -16.86 1.41 -8.45
C PRO A 50 -16.61 0.37 -7.34
N PRO A 51 -17.41 0.35 -6.25
CA PRO A 51 -17.22 -0.57 -5.12
C PRO A 51 -17.04 -2.04 -5.51
N GLU A 52 -17.78 -2.52 -6.50
CA GLU A 52 -17.73 -3.89 -7.03
C GLU A 52 -16.38 -4.27 -7.67
N HIS A 53 -15.51 -3.30 -7.94
CA HIS A 53 -14.18 -3.49 -8.51
C HIS A 53 -13.06 -3.24 -7.50
N ARG A 54 -13.38 -3.00 -6.23
CA ARG A 54 -12.40 -2.72 -5.17
C ARG A 54 -12.02 -4.01 -4.45
N ILE A 55 -10.76 -4.42 -4.61
CA ILE A 55 -10.16 -5.50 -3.80
C ILE A 55 -10.06 -5.09 -2.32
N TYR A 56 -9.77 -3.81 -2.09
CA TYR A 56 -9.79 -3.15 -0.80
C TYR A 56 -10.62 -1.88 -0.94
N ASP A 57 -11.64 -1.72 -0.11
CA ASP A 57 -12.50 -0.54 -0.14
C ASP A 57 -12.09 0.47 0.95
N PRO A 58 -11.39 1.56 0.61
CA PRO A 58 -10.97 2.56 1.59
C PRO A 58 -12.13 3.36 2.19
N ASP A 59 -13.33 3.34 1.57
CA ASP A 59 -14.50 4.08 2.07
C ASP A 59 -15.23 3.31 3.18
N GLU A 60 -15.07 1.98 3.25
CA GLU A 60 -15.66 1.10 4.26
C GLU A 60 -14.71 0.81 5.44
N GLU A 61 -13.46 1.25 5.35
CA GLU A 61 -12.41 0.92 6.30
C GLU A 61 -12.15 2.06 7.28
N THR A 62 -12.13 1.74 8.56
CA THR A 62 -11.62 2.63 9.61
C THR A 62 -10.09 2.66 9.64
N VAL A 63 -9.51 3.62 10.36
CA VAL A 63 -8.05 3.66 10.59
C VAL A 63 -7.56 2.34 11.19
N ASP A 64 -8.26 1.82 12.19
CA ASP A 64 -7.86 0.60 12.90
C ASP A 64 -8.05 -0.66 12.05
N SER A 65 -9.15 -0.77 11.31
CA SER A 65 -9.40 -1.93 10.45
C SER A 65 -8.44 -1.98 9.25
N GLY A 66 -8.12 -0.83 8.65
CA GLY A 66 -7.07 -0.75 7.63
C GLY A 66 -5.70 -1.11 8.18
N MET A 67 -5.31 -0.55 9.33
CA MET A 67 -4.04 -0.89 10.00
C MET A 67 -3.96 -2.38 10.34
N SER A 68 -5.01 -2.95 10.93
CA SER A 68 -5.10 -4.36 11.29
C SER A 68 -4.98 -5.27 10.06
N THR A 69 -5.68 -4.93 8.97
CA THR A 69 -5.65 -5.69 7.71
C THR A 69 -4.23 -5.83 7.18
N PHE A 70 -3.49 -4.72 7.05
CA PHE A 70 -2.15 -4.77 6.47
C PHE A 70 -1.07 -5.26 7.43
N LEU A 71 -1.16 -4.98 8.73
CA LEU A 71 -0.23 -5.54 9.72
C LEU A 71 -0.41 -7.05 9.88
N THR A 72 -1.65 -7.54 9.74
CA THR A 72 -1.94 -8.98 9.72
C THR A 72 -1.36 -9.62 8.46
N ALA A 73 -1.60 -9.03 7.28
CA ALA A 73 -1.07 -9.56 6.03
C ALA A 73 0.47 -9.58 5.99
N PHE A 74 1.12 -8.56 6.56
CA PHE A 74 2.57 -8.39 6.59
C PHE A 74 3.12 -8.41 8.03
N PRO A 75 3.16 -9.57 8.71
CA PRO A 75 3.62 -9.65 10.10
C PRO A 75 5.11 -9.28 10.26
N ARG A 76 5.91 -9.44 9.20
CA ARG A 76 7.31 -8.98 9.15
C ARG A 76 7.46 -7.48 8.82
N GLY A 77 6.36 -6.78 8.60
CA GLY A 77 6.32 -5.39 8.17
C GLY A 77 6.36 -5.23 6.65
N PHE A 78 6.21 -3.97 6.24
CA PHE A 78 6.13 -3.54 4.85
C PHE A 78 7.17 -2.45 4.61
N ALA A 79 8.32 -2.85 4.10
CA ALA A 79 9.50 -2.01 3.96
C ALA A 79 9.32 -1.00 2.82
N ILE A 80 10.00 0.15 2.95
CA ILE A 80 10.20 1.11 1.86
C ILE A 80 11.69 1.18 1.52
N GLU A 81 12.00 1.20 0.24
CA GLU A 81 13.35 1.38 -0.29
C GLU A 81 13.34 2.53 -1.29
N VAL A 82 14.27 3.48 -1.16
CA VAL A 82 14.55 4.47 -2.21
C VAL A 82 15.53 3.83 -3.18
N LEU A 83 15.12 3.71 -4.45
CA LEU A 83 15.89 3.03 -5.48
C LEU A 83 16.78 4.00 -6.25
N ASP A 84 16.24 5.16 -6.62
CA ASP A 84 16.93 6.19 -7.38
C ASP A 84 16.44 7.57 -6.93
N VAL A 85 17.34 8.56 -6.89
CA VAL A 85 17.00 9.97 -6.63
C VAL A 85 17.22 10.77 -7.92
N TYR A 86 16.17 11.42 -8.39
CA TYR A 86 16.16 12.13 -9.67
C TYR A 86 16.43 13.63 -9.54
N SER A 87 16.12 14.23 -8.38
CA SER A 87 16.35 15.66 -8.13
C SER A 87 16.55 15.97 -6.65
N GLY A 88 17.25 17.08 -6.37
CA GLY A 88 17.46 17.62 -5.03
C GLY A 88 16.45 18.72 -4.64
N PRO A 89 16.64 19.37 -3.48
CA PRO A 89 15.78 20.46 -3.00
C PRO A 89 15.67 21.64 -3.99
N PRO A 90 14.56 22.40 -3.99
CA PRO A 90 13.41 22.26 -3.08
C PRO A 90 12.40 21.18 -3.53
N ARG A 91 12.64 20.52 -4.66
CA ARG A 91 11.74 19.50 -5.23
C ARG A 91 12.48 18.19 -5.41
N VAL A 92 12.46 17.35 -4.37
CA VAL A 92 13.13 16.05 -4.36
C VAL A 92 12.22 15.00 -4.99
N ALA A 93 12.57 14.52 -6.17
CA ALA A 93 11.89 13.41 -6.83
C ALA A 93 12.72 12.14 -6.71
N PHE A 94 12.11 11.03 -6.32
CA PHE A 94 12.79 9.75 -6.18
C PHE A 94 11.88 8.58 -6.54
N LYS A 95 12.47 7.53 -7.08
CA LYS A 95 11.83 6.24 -7.27
C LYS A 95 11.94 5.42 -5.99
N PHE A 96 10.85 4.76 -5.62
CA PHE A 96 10.82 3.89 -4.46
C PHE A 96 10.19 2.54 -4.80
N ARG A 97 10.44 1.58 -3.92
CA ARG A 97 9.71 0.32 -3.82
C ARG A 97 9.17 0.17 -2.41
N HIS A 98 7.93 -0.30 -2.31
CA HIS A 98 7.38 -0.85 -1.09
C HIS A 98 7.24 -2.37 -1.25
N TRP A 99 7.59 -3.14 -0.22
CA TRP A 99 7.52 -4.60 -0.30
C TRP A 99 7.37 -5.29 1.06
N GLY A 100 6.78 -6.49 1.05
CA GLY A 100 6.62 -7.37 2.20
C GLY A 100 6.22 -8.77 1.75
N TYR A 101 6.23 -9.75 2.66
CA TYR A 101 5.76 -11.11 2.36
C TYR A 101 4.38 -11.33 2.96
N MET A 102 3.43 -11.79 2.16
CA MET A 102 2.06 -12.03 2.61
C MET A 102 1.97 -13.34 3.39
N GLU A 103 2.20 -13.27 4.68
CA GLU A 103 2.20 -14.42 5.60
C GLU A 103 0.96 -14.49 6.49
N GLY A 104 0.16 -13.43 6.51
CA GLY A 104 -1.19 -13.46 7.05
C GLY A 104 -2.26 -13.34 5.97
N PRO A 105 -3.52 -13.63 6.33
CA PRO A 105 -4.64 -13.49 5.41
C PRO A 105 -4.91 -12.03 5.05
N PHE A 106 -5.52 -11.81 3.89
CA PHE A 106 -5.92 -10.48 3.42
C PHE A 106 -7.33 -10.55 2.82
N LYS A 107 -8.31 -9.88 3.47
CA LYS A 107 -9.70 -9.74 2.97
C LYS A 107 -10.32 -11.07 2.47
N GLY A 108 -10.10 -12.16 3.21
CA GLY A 108 -10.62 -13.50 2.88
C GLY A 108 -9.68 -14.36 2.01
N HIS A 109 -8.59 -13.81 1.47
CA HIS A 109 -7.57 -14.57 0.79
C HIS A 109 -6.56 -15.17 1.78
N PRO A 110 -6.27 -16.48 1.69
CA PRO A 110 -5.28 -17.13 2.55
C PRO A 110 -3.86 -16.60 2.27
N PRO A 111 -2.95 -16.65 3.27
CA PRO A 111 -1.55 -16.30 3.06
C PRO A 111 -0.91 -17.23 2.03
N HIS A 112 -0.11 -16.66 1.13
CA HIS A 112 0.63 -17.42 0.12
C HIS A 112 2.16 -17.35 0.31
N GLY A 113 2.65 -16.59 1.30
CA GLY A 113 4.08 -16.49 1.65
C GLY A 113 4.96 -15.78 0.62
N GLN A 114 4.45 -15.51 -0.58
CA GLN A 114 5.17 -14.79 -1.63
C GLN A 114 5.32 -13.29 -1.32
N ARG A 115 6.30 -12.65 -1.97
CA ARG A 115 6.54 -11.22 -1.86
C ARG A 115 5.47 -10.45 -2.63
N VAL A 116 4.82 -9.52 -1.95
CA VAL A 116 4.00 -8.46 -2.52
C VAL A 116 4.85 -7.21 -2.57
N GLU A 117 4.93 -6.57 -3.75
CA GLU A 117 5.68 -5.33 -3.91
C GLU A 117 5.02 -4.40 -4.93
N PHE A 118 5.27 -3.11 -4.80
CA PHE A 118 4.94 -2.12 -5.81
C PHE A 118 6.02 -1.05 -5.91
N PHE A 119 6.08 -0.42 -7.08
CA PHE A 119 7.01 0.62 -7.40
C PHE A 119 6.27 1.93 -7.63
N GLY A 120 6.92 3.03 -7.30
CA GLY A 120 6.36 4.35 -7.51
C GLY A 120 7.42 5.43 -7.61
N VAL A 121 6.94 6.64 -7.87
CA VAL A 121 7.71 7.87 -7.75
C VAL A 121 7.05 8.72 -6.67
N CYS A 122 7.87 9.32 -5.83
CA CYS A 122 7.44 10.32 -4.88
C CYS A 122 8.14 11.65 -5.16
N ILE A 123 7.39 12.74 -5.04
CA ILE A 123 7.93 14.10 -5.13
C ILE A 123 7.68 14.79 -3.79
N PHE A 124 8.75 15.14 -3.10
CA PHE A 124 8.71 16.00 -1.92
C PHE A 124 9.03 17.44 -2.29
N HIS A 125 8.19 18.35 -1.83
CA HIS A 125 8.47 19.78 -1.79
C HIS A 125 8.92 20.10 -0.37
N VAL A 126 10.14 20.60 -0.24
CA VAL A 126 10.78 20.87 1.05
C VAL A 126 11.06 22.35 1.23
N ASP A 127 10.96 22.83 2.46
CA ASP A 127 11.36 24.18 2.85
C ASP A 127 12.88 24.31 3.04
N GLU A 128 13.35 25.49 3.46
CA GLU A 128 14.76 25.78 3.74
C GLU A 128 15.35 24.93 4.88
N GLU A 129 14.50 24.41 5.78
CA GLU A 129 14.88 23.51 6.87
C GLU A 129 14.78 22.02 6.48
N MET A 130 14.59 21.72 5.18
CA MET A 130 14.43 20.38 4.64
C MET A 130 13.20 19.63 5.18
N LYS A 131 12.18 20.35 5.65
CA LYS A 131 10.91 19.77 6.08
C LYS A 131 9.99 19.61 4.88
N VAL A 132 9.35 18.45 4.77
CA VAL A 132 8.37 18.20 3.70
C VAL A 132 7.10 19.02 3.95
N GLU A 133 6.78 19.94 3.06
CA GLU A 133 5.51 20.68 3.04
C GLU A 133 4.47 19.97 2.17
N LYS A 134 4.90 19.31 1.09
CA LYS A 134 4.01 18.59 0.18
C LYS A 134 4.65 17.29 -0.27
N ALA A 135 3.88 16.20 -0.20
CA ALA A 135 4.25 14.90 -0.75
C ALA A 135 3.28 14.48 -1.86
N GLU A 136 3.79 14.09 -3.01
CA GLU A 136 3.00 13.58 -4.13
C GLU A 136 3.46 12.17 -4.45
N TYR A 137 2.55 11.20 -4.37
CA TYR A 137 2.85 9.79 -4.62
C TYR A 137 2.20 9.34 -5.92
N PHE A 138 2.97 8.65 -6.76
CA PHE A 138 2.51 8.09 -8.03
C PHE A 138 2.90 6.63 -8.12
N TYR A 139 1.91 5.75 -8.17
CA TYR A 139 2.12 4.30 -8.27
C TYR A 139 0.84 3.59 -8.69
N GLU A 140 1.02 2.43 -9.32
CA GLU A 140 -0.06 1.58 -9.76
C GLU A 140 -0.56 0.72 -8.57
N ARG A 141 -1.85 0.84 -8.23
CA ARG A 141 -2.45 0.22 -7.04
C ARG A 141 -3.14 -1.10 -7.34
N GLY A 142 -3.62 -1.28 -8.57
CA GLY A 142 -4.35 -2.47 -8.99
C GLY A 142 -3.50 -3.71 -8.90
N ASN A 143 -2.29 -3.68 -9.48
CA ASN A 143 -1.31 -4.76 -9.42
C ASN A 143 -0.84 -5.02 -7.99
N PHE A 144 -0.67 -3.97 -7.17
CA PHE A 144 -0.37 -4.12 -5.76
C PHE A 144 -1.47 -4.93 -5.05
N LEU A 145 -2.74 -4.52 -5.16
CA LEU A 145 -3.85 -5.22 -4.51
C LEU A 145 -4.11 -6.61 -5.13
N ALA A 146 -3.94 -6.75 -6.44
CA ALA A 146 -4.09 -8.02 -7.14
C ALA A 146 -3.05 -9.06 -6.67
N SER A 147 -1.87 -8.62 -6.22
CA SER A 147 -0.84 -9.52 -5.72
C SER A 147 -1.19 -10.22 -4.39
N PHE A 148 -2.24 -9.77 -3.68
CA PHE A 148 -2.77 -10.47 -2.50
C PHE A 148 -3.77 -11.57 -2.85
N LEU A 149 -4.27 -11.57 -4.10
CA LEU A 149 -5.30 -12.50 -4.51
C LEU A 149 -4.66 -13.86 -4.78
N SER A 150 -5.10 -14.87 -4.04
CA SER A 150 -4.86 -16.27 -4.42
C SER A 150 -5.64 -16.61 -5.69
N ALA A 151 -5.08 -17.49 -6.52
CA ALA A 151 -5.88 -18.16 -7.54
C ALA A 151 -7.10 -18.79 -6.84
N PRO A 152 -8.32 -18.69 -7.40
CA PRO A 152 -9.48 -19.35 -6.82
C PRO A 152 -9.10 -20.81 -6.63
N ALA A 153 -9.28 -21.33 -5.41
CA ALA A 153 -9.13 -22.75 -5.16
C ALA A 153 -10.00 -23.44 -6.21
N ALA A 154 -9.37 -24.15 -7.15
CA ALA A 154 -10.09 -25.00 -8.07
C ALA A 154 -10.96 -25.87 -7.17
N ALA A 155 -12.28 -25.62 -7.20
CA ALA A 155 -13.26 -26.22 -6.32
C ALA A 155 -12.87 -27.67 -6.18
N ALA A 156 -12.43 -28.08 -4.98
CA ALA A 156 -11.72 -29.33 -4.73
C ALA A 156 -12.25 -30.40 -5.66
N ALA A 157 -11.58 -30.55 -6.81
CA ALA A 157 -12.04 -31.44 -7.84
C ALA A 157 -11.75 -32.78 -7.23
N THR A 158 -12.80 -33.39 -6.69
CA THR A 158 -12.81 -34.73 -6.15
C THR A 158 -11.99 -35.56 -7.10
N SER A 159 -10.79 -35.88 -6.64
CA SER A 159 -9.82 -36.70 -7.33
C SER A 159 -10.38 -38.11 -7.40
N ALA A 160 -11.35 -38.33 -8.28
CA ALA A 160 -11.68 -39.63 -8.80
C ALA A 160 -10.61 -39.93 -9.86
N SER A 161 -9.58 -40.64 -9.41
CA SER A 161 -8.50 -41.14 -10.23
C SER A 161 -9.05 -41.97 -11.39
N GLY A 162 -8.53 -41.76 -12.58
CA GLY A 162 -8.83 -42.60 -13.73
C GLY A 162 -7.98 -42.23 -14.93
N CYS A 163 -6.68 -42.55 -14.90
CA CYS A 163 -5.88 -42.56 -16.12
C CYS A 163 -6.41 -43.66 -17.06
N PRO A 164 -6.85 -43.35 -18.29
CA PRO A 164 -7.21 -44.38 -19.24
C PRO A 164 -5.91 -45.00 -19.78
N VAL A 165 -5.59 -46.21 -19.33
CA VAL A 165 -4.60 -47.05 -20.01
C VAL A 165 -5.24 -47.54 -21.30
N MET A 166 -4.76 -47.03 -22.45
CA MET A 166 -5.07 -47.61 -23.75
C MET A 166 -4.42 -48.99 -23.84
N ARG A 167 -5.19 -50.07 -23.71
CA ARG A 167 -4.75 -51.41 -24.10
C ARG A 167 -4.86 -51.52 -25.61
N GLY A 168 -3.72 -51.47 -26.28
CA GLY A 168 -3.61 -51.91 -27.67
C GLY A 168 -3.53 -53.43 -27.73
N ASN A 169 -4.35 -54.02 -28.60
CA ASN A 169 -4.05 -55.23 -29.37
C ASN A 169 -4.74 -55.10 -30.72
#